data_AF-A0A151BZ08-F1
#
_entry.id   AF-A0A151BZ08-F1
#
_cell.length_a   1.000
_cell.length_b   1.000
_cell.length_c   1.000
_cell.angle_alpha   90.00
_cell.angle_beta   90.00
_cell.angle_gamma   90.00
#
_symmetry.space_group_name_H-M   'P 1'
#
loop_
_entity.id
_entity.type
_entity.pdbx_description
1 polymer ?
#
loop_
_entity_poly.entity_id
_entity_poly.type
_entity_poly.pdbx_seq_one_letter_code
_entity_poly.pdbx_strand_id
1 'polypeptide(L)'
;MTATLTETRVRIDRRAFVTDLVQQLPDDVLIVTGLGSPSYDVFAAGYRPRTFHLWGAMGAAVPMGLGLALAQPNTPVVVITGDGEQLMGIGALGTVAVQSPPNLTIVVLDNGHFGETGMQRSHAGLTTDLTQVARGFGISDAATISSADEAAELAALITAQSGTAFRRVLIDVTEPPRALPPRDGVANKNAVRSALGFETF
;
A
#
# COMPACT_ATOMS: atom_id res chain seq x y z
N MET A 1 13.11 -25.96 -20.73
CA MET A 1 13.63 -24.63 -21.16
C MET A 1 13.92 -23.82 -19.92
N THR A 2 15.21 -23.73 -19.56
CA THR A 2 15.72 -22.94 -18.45
C THR A 2 15.70 -21.47 -18.88
N ALA A 3 14.73 -20.71 -18.39
CA ALA A 3 14.72 -19.26 -18.57
C ALA A 3 15.80 -18.67 -17.65
N THR A 4 16.84 -18.14 -18.28
CA THR A 4 17.92 -17.38 -17.66
C THR A 4 17.33 -16.09 -17.07
N LEU A 5 17.04 -16.08 -15.76
CA LEU A 5 16.67 -14.86 -15.04
C LEU A 5 17.96 -14.14 -14.66
N THR A 6 18.48 -13.32 -15.59
CA THR A 6 19.62 -12.45 -15.33
C THR A 6 19.34 -11.08 -15.94
N GLU A 7 18.24 -10.47 -15.51
CA GLU A 7 18.11 -9.02 -15.56
C GLU A 7 18.21 -8.53 -14.13
N THR A 8 19.23 -7.73 -13.86
CA THR A 8 19.33 -6.89 -12.67
C THR A 8 18.17 -5.90 -12.72
N ARG A 9 16.97 -6.35 -12.31
CA ARG A 9 15.78 -5.49 -12.24
C ARG A 9 16.12 -4.33 -11.32
N VAL A 10 16.04 -3.11 -11.84
CA VAL A 10 16.13 -1.88 -11.05
C VAL A 10 15.17 -2.03 -9.88
N ARG A 11 15.69 -1.89 -8.66
CA ARG A 11 14.92 -1.98 -7.43
C ARG A 11 15.03 -0.64 -6.72
N ILE A 12 13.87 -0.09 -6.37
CA ILE A 12 13.73 1.21 -5.73
C ILE A 12 14.09 1.05 -4.24
N ASP A 13 14.78 2.04 -3.65
CA ASP A 13 14.90 2.15 -2.20
C ASP A 13 13.51 2.38 -1.62
N ARG A 14 13.02 1.38 -0.88
CA ARG A 14 11.66 1.38 -0.33
C ARG A 14 11.38 2.60 0.57
N ARG A 15 12.29 2.93 1.49
CA ARG A 15 12.07 3.99 2.48
C ARG A 15 12.07 5.36 1.83
N ALA A 16 13.01 5.59 0.91
CA ALA A 16 13.09 6.83 0.16
C ALA A 16 11.83 7.03 -0.68
N PHE A 17 11.38 6.01 -1.41
CA PHE A 17 10.16 6.08 -2.21
C PHE A 17 8.90 6.35 -1.39
N VAL A 18 8.71 5.61 -0.28
CA VAL A 18 7.54 5.83 0.59
C VAL A 18 7.59 7.22 1.23
N THR A 19 8.78 7.70 1.61
CA THR A 19 8.96 9.04 2.17
C THR A 19 8.59 10.11 1.16
N ASP A 20 9.11 10.01 -0.06
CA ASP A 20 8.83 10.95 -1.14
C ASP A 20 7.33 10.95 -1.51
N LEU A 21 6.73 9.77 -1.67
CA LEU A 21 5.29 9.62 -1.90
C LEU A 21 4.49 10.31 -0.80
N VAL A 22 4.73 9.97 0.47
CA VAL A 22 3.94 10.49 1.61
C VAL A 22 4.10 12.00 1.77
N GLN A 23 5.29 12.56 1.53
CA GLN A 23 5.53 14.01 1.62
C GLN A 23 4.80 14.80 0.53
N GLN A 24 4.49 14.19 -0.60
CA GLN A 24 3.76 14.81 -1.69
C GLN A 24 2.23 14.66 -1.57
N LEU A 25 1.74 13.82 -0.65
CA LEU A 25 0.30 13.63 -0.43
C LEU A 25 -0.31 14.79 0.38
N PRO A 26 -1.45 15.36 -0.08
CA PRO A 26 -2.23 16.33 0.70
C PRO A 26 -2.63 15.79 2.08
N ASP A 27 -2.70 16.68 3.07
CA ASP A 27 -2.95 16.33 4.49
C ASP A 27 -4.28 15.62 4.75
N ASP A 28 -5.26 15.76 3.86
CA ASP A 28 -6.58 15.15 3.97
C ASP A 28 -6.63 13.69 3.48
N VAL A 29 -5.60 13.21 2.76
CA VAL A 29 -5.49 11.83 2.28
C VAL A 29 -5.49 10.85 3.45
N LEU A 30 -6.37 9.85 3.38
CA LEU A 30 -6.38 8.71 4.31
C LEU A 30 -5.38 7.66 3.85
N ILE A 31 -4.50 7.23 4.76
CA ILE A 31 -3.51 6.19 4.49
C ILE A 31 -3.86 4.96 5.31
N VAL A 32 -3.98 3.80 4.68
CA VAL A 32 -4.04 2.51 5.38
C VAL A 32 -2.75 1.77 5.09
N THR A 33 -2.02 1.39 6.13
CA THR A 33 -0.80 0.59 5.94
C THR A 33 -1.07 -0.88 6.18
N GLY A 34 -0.42 -1.72 5.38
CA GLY A 34 -0.18 -3.11 5.75
C GLY A 34 0.75 -3.23 6.95
N LEU A 35 0.78 -4.41 7.58
CA LEU A 35 1.67 -4.65 8.72
C LEU A 35 3.14 -4.72 8.29
N GLY A 36 4.03 -4.44 9.26
CA GLY A 36 5.47 -4.55 9.06
C GLY A 36 6.03 -3.36 8.29
N SER A 37 6.92 -3.67 7.35
CA SER A 37 7.68 -2.75 6.51
C SER A 37 6.90 -1.52 5.99
N PRO A 38 5.73 -1.65 5.31
CA PRO A 38 4.94 -0.50 4.87
C PRO A 38 4.54 0.45 6.01
N SER A 39 4.13 -0.10 7.15
CA SER A 39 3.74 0.69 8.32
C SER A 39 4.91 1.48 8.89
N TYR A 40 6.11 0.89 8.89
CA TYR A 40 7.32 1.52 9.42
C TYR A 40 7.78 2.66 8.53
N ASP A 41 7.69 2.49 7.22
CA ASP A 41 8.17 3.50 6.27
C ASP A 41 7.23 4.70 6.22
N VAL A 42 5.91 4.47 6.24
CA VAL A 42 4.93 5.56 6.35
C VAL A 42 5.08 6.31 7.67
N PHE A 43 5.32 5.61 8.79
CA PHE A 43 5.55 6.27 10.06
C PHE A 43 6.87 7.08 10.07
N ALA A 44 7.92 6.55 9.44
CA ALA A 44 9.20 7.24 9.30
C ALA A 44 9.12 8.50 8.43
N ALA A 45 8.20 8.53 7.45
CA ALA A 45 7.95 9.70 6.60
C ALA A 45 7.31 10.88 7.35
N GLY A 46 6.76 10.63 8.56
CA GLY A 46 6.16 11.63 9.42
C GLY A 46 4.81 11.17 9.98
N TYR A 47 4.54 11.51 11.23
CA TYR A 47 3.25 11.21 11.85
C TYR A 47 2.11 11.98 11.16
N ARG A 48 1.06 11.27 10.76
CA ARG A 48 -0.17 11.83 10.20
C ARG A 48 -1.38 11.22 10.93
N PRO A 49 -2.32 12.03 11.47
CA PRO A 49 -3.46 11.51 12.22
C PRO A 49 -4.47 10.76 11.35
N ARG A 50 -4.38 10.93 10.01
CA ARG A 50 -5.17 10.23 8.99
C ARG A 50 -4.53 8.93 8.49
N THR A 51 -3.49 8.45 9.15
CA THR A 51 -2.88 7.15 8.86
C THR A 51 -3.40 6.08 9.83
N PHE A 52 -4.04 5.06 9.28
CA PHE A 52 -4.40 3.86 10.00
C PHE A 52 -3.29 2.81 9.89
N HIS A 53 -2.52 2.65 10.96
CA HIS A 53 -1.52 1.59 11.09
C HIS A 53 -2.19 0.27 11.50
N LEU A 54 -2.40 -0.62 10.53
CA LEU A 54 -3.03 -1.91 10.77
C LEU A 54 -2.03 -2.88 11.40
N TRP A 55 -2.42 -3.46 12.54
CA TRP A 55 -1.62 -4.45 13.26
C TRP A 55 -2.40 -5.75 13.42
N GLY A 56 -1.70 -6.89 13.36
CA GLY A 56 -2.26 -8.20 13.73
C GLY A 56 -3.27 -8.81 12.75
N ALA A 57 -3.47 -8.21 11.57
CA ALA A 57 -4.45 -8.68 10.58
C ALA A 57 -3.86 -8.65 9.16
N MET A 58 -2.97 -9.59 8.85
CA MET A 58 -2.39 -9.71 7.52
C MET A 58 -3.48 -10.06 6.49
N GLY A 59 -3.50 -9.31 5.39
CA GLY A 59 -4.47 -9.41 4.30
C GLY A 59 -5.65 -8.45 4.44
N ALA A 60 -5.72 -7.65 5.51
CA ALA A 60 -6.86 -6.78 5.78
C ALA A 60 -6.65 -5.30 5.40
N ALA A 61 -5.45 -4.87 4.98
CA ALA A 61 -5.22 -3.49 4.57
C ALA A 61 -6.09 -3.05 3.39
N VAL A 62 -6.21 -3.87 2.34
CA VAL A 62 -7.06 -3.56 1.18
C VAL A 62 -8.55 -3.51 1.54
N PRO A 63 -9.14 -4.50 2.24
CA PRO A 63 -10.51 -4.41 2.74
C PRO A 63 -10.78 -3.16 3.60
N MET A 64 -9.83 -2.79 4.48
CA MET A 64 -9.95 -1.60 5.32
C MET A 64 -9.95 -0.31 4.48
N GLY A 65 -9.02 -0.21 3.52
CA GLY A 65 -8.96 0.91 2.57
C GLY A 65 -10.23 1.02 1.73
N LEU A 66 -10.77 -0.10 1.24
CA LEU A 66 -12.03 -0.13 0.51
C LEU A 66 -13.20 0.40 1.38
N GLY A 67 -13.30 -0.06 2.63
CA GLY A 67 -14.33 0.41 3.55
C GLY A 67 -14.26 1.91 3.80
N LEU A 68 -13.05 2.46 3.98
CA LEU A 68 -12.84 3.90 4.12
C LEU A 68 -13.18 4.67 2.84
N ALA A 69 -12.78 4.18 1.67
CA ALA A 69 -13.07 4.82 0.39
C ALA A 69 -14.58 4.93 0.14
N LEU A 70 -15.34 3.87 0.45
CA LEU A 70 -16.79 3.84 0.36
C LEU A 70 -17.46 4.74 1.40
N ALA A 71 -16.93 4.79 2.62
CA ALA A 71 -17.49 5.63 3.70
C ALA A 71 -17.14 7.12 3.57
N GLN A 72 -16.05 7.44 2.87
CA GLN A 72 -15.52 8.80 2.69
C GLN A 72 -15.33 9.09 1.19
N PRO A 73 -16.41 9.14 0.39
CA PRO A 73 -16.32 9.17 -1.08
C PRO A 73 -15.63 10.41 -1.67
N ASN A 74 -15.46 11.47 -0.88
CA ASN A 74 -14.82 12.73 -1.27
C ASN A 74 -13.40 12.88 -0.71
N THR A 75 -12.84 11.83 -0.10
CA THR A 75 -11.51 11.85 0.50
C THR A 75 -10.64 10.81 -0.19
N PRO A 76 -9.45 11.17 -0.71
CA PRO A 76 -8.54 10.19 -1.28
C PRO A 76 -8.12 9.16 -0.23
N VAL A 77 -8.11 7.89 -0.61
CA VAL A 77 -7.67 6.77 0.22
C VAL A 77 -6.58 6.02 -0.50
N VAL A 78 -5.43 5.88 0.15
CA VAL A 78 -4.32 5.06 -0.34
C VAL A 78 -4.04 3.91 0.63
N VAL A 79 -3.98 2.70 0.09
CA VAL A 79 -3.47 1.53 0.81
C VAL A 79 -2.00 1.36 0.45
N ILE A 80 -1.10 1.33 1.42
CA ILE A 80 0.32 1.05 1.21
C ILE A 80 0.64 -0.26 1.92
N THR A 81 0.82 -1.34 1.17
CA THR A 81 0.97 -2.70 1.70
C THR A 81 2.13 -3.44 1.04
N GLY A 82 2.49 -4.62 1.56
CA GLY A 82 3.52 -5.49 0.99
C GLY A 82 2.94 -6.56 0.07
N ASP A 83 3.76 -7.10 -0.84
CA ASP A 83 3.38 -8.20 -1.73
C ASP A 83 2.91 -9.44 -0.97
N GLY A 84 3.58 -9.81 0.13
CA GLY A 84 3.19 -10.94 0.99
C GLY A 84 1.81 -10.75 1.63
N GLU A 85 1.50 -9.52 2.06
CA GLU A 85 0.18 -9.20 2.61
C GLU A 85 -0.90 -9.19 1.52
N GLN A 86 -0.62 -8.58 0.36
CA GLN A 86 -1.54 -8.57 -0.76
C GLN A 86 -1.90 -9.98 -1.23
N LEU A 87 -0.94 -10.92 -1.20
CA LEU A 87 -1.19 -12.32 -1.52
C LEU A 87 -2.14 -13.00 -0.51
N MET A 88 -2.07 -12.65 0.77
CA MET A 88 -2.95 -13.19 1.80
C MET A 88 -4.39 -12.64 1.68
N GLY A 89 -4.53 -11.36 1.32
CA GLY A 89 -5.82 -10.68 1.11
C GLY A 89 -6.31 -10.66 -0.34
N ILE A 90 -5.74 -11.48 -1.23
CA ILE A 90 -5.84 -11.30 -2.70
C ILE A 90 -7.28 -11.26 -3.23
N GLY A 91 -8.19 -12.05 -2.64
CA GLY A 91 -9.60 -12.09 -3.05
C GLY A 91 -10.34 -10.76 -2.88
N ALA A 92 -9.85 -9.87 -2.01
CA ALA A 92 -10.42 -8.54 -1.82
C ALA A 92 -10.35 -7.68 -3.09
N LEU A 93 -9.41 -7.95 -4.01
CA LEU A 93 -9.31 -7.25 -5.30
C LEU A 93 -10.58 -7.44 -6.15
N GLY A 94 -11.26 -8.59 -6.04
CA GLY A 94 -12.54 -8.81 -6.72
C GLY A 94 -13.64 -7.91 -6.17
N THR A 95 -13.72 -7.76 -4.84
CA THR A 95 -14.68 -6.83 -4.21
C THR A 95 -14.35 -5.38 -4.56
N VAL A 96 -13.06 -5.02 -4.57
CA VAL A 96 -12.60 -3.69 -5.00
C VAL A 96 -13.02 -3.41 -6.45
N ALA A 97 -12.85 -4.36 -7.37
CA ALA A 97 -13.23 -4.19 -8.76
C ALA A 97 -14.75 -4.04 -8.95
N VAL A 98 -15.56 -4.77 -8.17
CA VAL A 98 -17.03 -4.65 -8.21
C VAL A 98 -17.51 -3.29 -7.71
N GLN A 99 -16.90 -2.78 -6.63
CA GLN A 99 -17.31 -1.51 -6.00
C GLN A 99 -16.70 -0.29 -6.72
N SER A 100 -15.48 -0.43 -7.22
CA SER A 100 -14.70 0.54 -8.01
C SER A 100 -14.78 2.00 -7.50
N PRO A 101 -14.54 2.29 -6.20
CA PRO A 101 -14.58 3.66 -5.71
C PRO A 101 -13.48 4.51 -6.36
N PRO A 102 -13.79 5.71 -6.89
CA PRO A 102 -12.85 6.50 -7.69
C PRO A 102 -11.71 7.11 -6.87
N ASN A 103 -11.84 7.10 -5.54
CA ASN A 103 -10.90 7.66 -4.57
C ASN A 103 -9.99 6.61 -3.92
N LEU A 104 -9.92 5.37 -4.42
CA LEU A 104 -9.07 4.30 -3.86
C LEU A 104 -7.86 3.98 -4.74
N THR A 105 -6.66 4.09 -4.18
CA THR A 105 -5.43 3.56 -4.79
C THR A 105 -4.79 2.50 -3.90
N ILE A 106 -4.42 1.37 -4.48
CA ILE A 106 -3.67 0.30 -3.79
C ILE A 106 -2.22 0.33 -4.28
N VAL A 107 -1.30 0.59 -3.36
CA VAL A 107 0.15 0.60 -3.58
C VAL A 107 0.76 -0.63 -2.89
N VAL A 108 1.32 -1.53 -3.69
CA VAL A 108 1.98 -2.75 -3.20
C VAL A 108 3.48 -2.60 -3.36
N LEU A 109 4.18 -2.55 -2.23
CA LEU A 109 5.64 -2.57 -2.12
C LEU A 109 6.10 -4.01 -2.29
N ASP A 110 6.68 -4.33 -3.44
CA ASP A 110 7.06 -5.70 -3.83
C ASP A 110 8.58 -5.89 -3.85
N ASN A 111 9.08 -6.48 -2.77
CA ASN A 111 10.46 -6.96 -2.66
C ASN A 111 10.59 -8.47 -2.99
N GLY A 112 9.48 -9.15 -3.28
CA GLY A 112 9.41 -10.57 -3.56
C GLY A 112 9.67 -11.49 -2.36
N HIS A 113 9.55 -10.99 -1.12
CA HIS A 113 9.91 -11.73 0.09
C HIS A 113 9.01 -11.41 1.29
N PHE A 114 8.80 -12.40 2.15
CA PHE A 114 8.24 -12.18 3.48
C PHE A 114 9.34 -11.65 4.43
N GLY A 115 9.57 -10.33 4.39
CA GLY A 115 10.70 -9.69 5.08
C GLY A 115 10.77 -9.95 6.58
N GLU A 116 9.62 -9.91 7.26
CA GLU A 116 9.54 -10.02 8.71
C GLU A 116 9.67 -11.46 9.26
N THR A 117 9.49 -12.48 8.42
CA THR A 117 9.43 -13.89 8.87
C THR A 117 10.65 -14.71 8.50
N GLY A 118 11.71 -14.07 8.00
CA GLY A 118 12.96 -14.74 7.63
C GLY A 118 13.26 -14.74 6.13
N MET A 119 12.76 -13.76 5.37
CA MET A 119 13.11 -13.53 3.96
C MET A 119 12.78 -14.72 3.05
N GLN A 120 11.70 -15.46 3.32
CA GLN A 120 11.21 -16.47 2.39
C GLN A 120 10.72 -15.78 1.11
N ARG A 121 11.06 -16.33 -0.06
CA ARG A 121 10.53 -15.82 -1.33
C ARG A 121 9.01 -15.90 -1.33
N SER A 122 8.36 -14.79 -1.64
CA SER A 122 6.92 -14.74 -1.85
C SER A 122 6.58 -15.31 -3.24
N HIS A 123 5.29 -15.50 -3.50
CA HIS A 123 4.82 -15.89 -4.83
C HIS A 123 5.16 -14.81 -5.88
N ALA A 124 5.17 -13.52 -5.49
CA ALA A 124 5.55 -12.40 -6.36
C ALA A 124 7.06 -12.37 -6.66
N GLY A 125 7.88 -12.84 -5.71
CA GLY A 125 9.31 -13.09 -5.91
C GLY A 125 9.64 -14.33 -6.75
N LEU A 126 8.62 -15.11 -7.13
CA LEU A 126 8.74 -16.29 -7.98
C LEU A 126 8.14 -16.03 -9.36
N THR A 127 6.82 -16.10 -9.48
CA THR A 127 6.11 -16.12 -10.77
C THR A 127 4.90 -15.20 -10.84
N THR A 128 4.31 -14.85 -9.70
CA THR A 128 3.08 -14.04 -9.67
C THR A 128 3.37 -12.61 -10.07
N ASP A 129 2.67 -12.13 -11.10
CA ASP A 129 2.63 -10.70 -11.42
C ASP A 129 1.37 -10.07 -10.81
N LEU A 130 1.54 -9.34 -9.70
CA LEU A 130 0.44 -8.71 -8.99
C LEU A 130 -0.27 -7.63 -9.82
N THR A 131 0.41 -6.98 -10.78
CA THR A 131 -0.23 -6.04 -11.70
C THR A 131 -1.20 -6.78 -12.62
N GLN A 132 -0.77 -7.90 -13.20
CA GLN A 132 -1.63 -8.71 -14.07
C GLN A 132 -2.77 -9.37 -13.29
N VAL A 133 -2.53 -9.78 -12.04
CA VAL A 133 -3.57 -10.27 -11.14
C VAL A 133 -4.64 -9.20 -10.89
N ALA A 134 -4.25 -7.97 -10.56
CA ALA A 134 -5.20 -6.87 -10.35
C ALA A 134 -6.08 -6.62 -11.59
N ARG A 135 -5.48 -6.64 -12.79
CA ARG A 135 -6.22 -6.57 -14.06
C ARG A 135 -7.17 -7.74 -14.24
N GLY A 136 -6.74 -8.96 -13.88
CA GLY A 136 -7.55 -10.17 -13.93
C GLY A 136 -8.79 -10.12 -13.02
N PHE A 137 -8.73 -9.38 -11.91
CA PHE A 137 -9.90 -9.11 -11.06
C PHE A 137 -10.81 -7.99 -11.59
N GLY A 138 -10.39 -7.24 -12.60
CA GLY A 138 -11.17 -6.15 -13.21
C GLY A 138 -10.70 -4.73 -12.86
N ILE A 139 -9.59 -4.57 -12.13
CA ILE A 139 -8.98 -3.25 -11.91
C ILE A 139 -8.15 -2.90 -13.14
N SER A 140 -8.74 -2.18 -14.09
CA SER A 140 -8.13 -1.87 -15.39
C SER A 140 -6.92 -0.93 -15.27
N ASP A 141 -7.01 0.07 -14.38
CA ASP A 141 -5.88 0.95 -14.06
C ASP A 141 -4.92 0.27 -13.07
N ALA A 142 -4.13 -0.66 -13.59
CA ALA A 142 -3.08 -1.33 -12.83
C ALA A 142 -1.74 -1.24 -13.56
N ALA A 143 -0.70 -0.77 -12.86
CA ALA A 143 0.65 -0.60 -13.42
C ALA A 143 1.75 -1.08 -12.45
N THR A 144 2.94 -1.32 -13.00
CA THR A 144 4.18 -1.55 -12.23
C THR A 144 5.02 -0.28 -12.28
N ILE A 145 5.47 0.18 -11.12
CA ILE A 145 6.42 1.28 -10.92
C ILE A 145 7.81 0.68 -10.72
N SER A 146 8.78 1.18 -11.47
CA SER A 146 10.16 0.67 -11.46
C SER A 146 11.23 1.77 -11.37
N SER A 147 10.83 3.04 -11.42
CA SER A 147 11.67 4.19 -11.11
C SER A 147 11.20 4.89 -9.83
N ALA A 148 12.16 5.37 -9.04
CA ALA A 148 11.88 6.16 -7.85
C ALA A 148 11.22 7.51 -8.20
N ASP A 149 11.53 8.05 -9.38
CA ASP A 149 11.04 9.36 -9.86
C ASP A 149 9.52 9.36 -10.13
N GLU A 150 8.86 8.19 -10.14
CA GLU A 150 7.42 8.03 -10.34
C GLU A 150 6.59 8.33 -9.08
N ALA A 151 7.21 8.59 -7.92
CA ALA A 151 6.49 8.89 -6.67
C ALA A 151 5.59 10.14 -6.80
N ALA A 152 6.05 11.17 -7.51
CA ALA A 152 5.27 12.40 -7.75
C ALA A 152 4.04 12.15 -8.62
N GLU A 153 4.18 11.36 -9.68
CA GLU A 153 3.06 10.97 -10.53
C GLU A 153 2.05 10.12 -9.76
N LEU A 154 2.53 9.22 -8.89
CA LEU A 154 1.67 8.43 -8.02
C LEU A 154 0.90 9.31 -7.02
N ALA A 155 1.54 10.30 -6.41
CA ALA A 155 0.87 11.24 -5.51
C ALA A 155 -0.22 12.06 -6.23
N ALA A 156 0.06 12.51 -7.46
CA ALA A 156 -0.91 13.22 -8.30
C ALA A 156 -2.11 12.31 -8.66
N LEU A 157 -1.85 11.04 -9.00
CA LEU A 157 -2.89 10.06 -9.29
C LEU A 157 -3.81 9.81 -8.10
N ILE A 158 -3.24 9.62 -6.90
CA ILE A 158 -4.00 9.43 -5.66
C ILE A 158 -4.90 10.64 -5.41
N THR A 159 -4.36 11.84 -5.57
CA THR A 159 -5.08 13.11 -5.33
C THR A 159 -6.21 13.34 -6.33
N ALA A 160 -6.05 12.89 -7.58
CA ALA A 160 -7.00 13.13 -8.66
C ALA A 160 -8.35 12.41 -8.47
N GLN A 161 -8.40 11.31 -7.70
CA GLN A 161 -9.62 10.54 -7.44
C GLN A 161 -10.40 10.20 -8.72
N SER A 162 -9.67 9.80 -9.78
CA SER A 162 -10.23 9.60 -11.13
C SER A 162 -10.64 8.16 -11.42
N GLY A 163 -10.44 7.25 -10.47
CA GLY A 163 -10.68 5.83 -10.65
C GLY A 163 -9.98 4.98 -9.61
N THR A 164 -10.43 3.74 -9.45
CA THR A 164 -9.71 2.76 -8.63
C THR A 164 -8.44 2.34 -9.33
N ALA A 165 -7.30 2.50 -8.65
CA ALA A 165 -5.99 2.19 -9.21
C ALA A 165 -5.21 1.16 -8.39
N PHE A 166 -4.35 0.40 -9.07
CA PHE A 166 -3.39 -0.52 -8.46
C PHE A 166 -1.97 -0.21 -8.96
N ARG A 167 -1.01 -0.12 -8.04
CA ARG A 167 0.39 0.20 -8.35
C ARG A 167 1.29 -0.77 -7.62
N ARG A 168 2.02 -1.58 -8.38
CA ARG A 168 3.05 -2.49 -7.88
C ARG A 168 4.40 -1.78 -7.95
N VAL A 169 5.01 -1.46 -6.81
CA VAL A 169 6.30 -0.78 -6.75
C VAL A 169 7.39 -1.82 -6.55
N LEU A 170 8.31 -1.95 -7.50
CA LEU A 170 9.42 -2.89 -7.41
C LEU A 170 10.52 -2.33 -6.52
N ILE A 171 10.59 -2.80 -5.28
CA ILE A 171 11.54 -2.32 -4.28
C ILE A 171 12.65 -3.33 -4.02
N ASP A 172 13.73 -2.86 -3.39
CA ASP A 172 14.81 -3.71 -2.91
C ASP A 172 14.43 -4.46 -1.63
N VAL A 173 15.37 -5.29 -1.14
CA VAL A 173 15.21 -6.05 0.11
C VAL A 173 15.88 -5.35 1.30
N THR A 174 16.29 -4.08 1.14
CA THR A 174 17.00 -3.34 2.19
C THR A 174 16.03 -3.11 3.36
N GLU A 175 16.50 -3.40 4.56
CA GLU A 175 15.75 -3.17 5.80
C GLU A 175 16.40 -2.00 6.57
N PRO A 176 15.84 -0.79 6.44
CA PRO A 176 16.30 0.36 7.22
C PRO A 176 15.88 0.21 8.69
N PRO A 177 16.44 1.03 9.61
CA PRO A 177 15.97 1.09 10.99
C PRO A 177 14.45 1.28 11.07
N ARG A 178 13.82 0.46 11.92
CA ARG A 178 12.37 0.44 12.09
C ARG A 178 11.92 1.68 12.85
N ALA A 179 11.04 2.46 12.23
CA ALA A 179 10.26 3.48 12.92
C ALA A 179 8.92 2.84 13.30
N LEU A 180 8.64 2.66 14.59
CA LEU A 180 7.47 1.91 15.03
C LEU A 180 6.29 2.85 15.32
N PRO A 181 5.19 2.79 14.55
CA PRO A 181 3.96 3.49 14.92
C PRO A 181 3.35 2.86 16.19
N PRO A 182 2.38 3.54 16.82
CA PRO A 182 1.66 2.98 17.96
C PRO A 182 1.08 1.60 17.61
N ARG A 183 1.31 0.62 18.49
CA ARG A 183 0.74 -0.74 18.37
C ARG A 183 -0.67 -0.85 18.96
N ASP A 184 -1.13 0.22 19.60
CA ASP A 184 -2.45 0.30 20.16
C ASP A 184 -3.49 0.54 19.05
N GLY A 185 -4.23 -0.51 18.70
CA GLY A 185 -5.28 -0.45 17.70
C GLY A 185 -6.42 0.52 18.08
N VAL A 186 -6.68 0.71 19.37
CA VAL A 186 -7.65 1.70 19.84
C VAL A 186 -7.15 3.11 19.55
N ALA A 187 -5.89 3.39 19.89
CA ALA A 187 -5.29 4.70 19.62
C ALA A 187 -5.25 5.00 18.11
N ASN A 188 -4.81 4.04 17.27
CA ASN A 188 -4.76 4.22 15.82
C ASN A 188 -6.15 4.49 15.21
N LYS A 189 -7.17 3.72 15.64
CA LYS A 189 -8.56 3.95 15.23
C LYS A 189 -9.07 5.31 15.68
N ASN A 190 -8.83 5.69 16.93
CA ASN A 190 -9.34 6.94 17.49
C ASN A 190 -8.68 8.15 16.84
N ALA A 191 -7.39 8.09 16.51
CA ALA A 191 -6.69 9.14 15.78
C ALA A 191 -7.36 9.42 14.42
N VAL A 192 -7.61 8.37 13.63
CA VAL A 192 -8.26 8.51 12.32
C VAL A 192 -9.71 9.00 12.45
N ARG A 193 -10.47 8.45 13.41
CA ARG A 193 -11.85 8.90 13.68
C ARG A 193 -11.91 10.38 14.05
N SER A 194 -11.06 10.81 14.97
CA SER A 194 -10.97 12.21 15.40
C SER A 194 -10.54 13.12 14.25
N ALA A 195 -9.57 12.70 13.43
CA ALA A 195 -9.14 13.44 12.25
C ALA A 195 -10.22 13.60 11.18
N LEU A 196 -11.21 12.70 11.17
CA LEU A 196 -12.42 12.77 10.33
C LEU A 196 -13.59 13.50 11.01
N GLY A 197 -13.39 14.04 12.23
CA GLY A 197 -14.42 14.79 12.96
C GLY A 197 -15.43 13.92 13.72
N PHE A 198 -15.17 12.62 13.88
CA PHE A 198 -16.03 11.73 14.67
C PHE A 198 -15.64 11.75 16.15
N GLU A 199 -16.65 11.61 17.02
CA GLU A 199 -16.43 11.40 18.45
C GLU A 199 -15.64 10.09 18.71
N THR A 200 -14.73 10.19 19.67
CA THR A 200 -14.01 9.08 20.28
C THR A 200 -14.55 8.93 21.71
N PHE A 201 -14.97 7.71 22.04
CA PHE A 201 -15.57 7.31 23.32
C PHE A 201 -14.71 7.65 24.54
#